data_AF-A0A1F9NLL9-F1
#
_entry.id   AF-A0A1F9NLL9-F1
#
_cell.length_a   1.000
_cell.length_b   1.000
_cell.length_c   1.000
_cell.angle_alpha   90.00
_cell.angle_beta   90.00
_cell.angle_gamma   90.00
#
_symmetry.space_group_name_H-M   'P 1'
#
loop_
_entity.id
_entity.type
_entity.pdbx_description
1 polymer ?
#
loop_
_entity_poly.entity_id
_entity_poly.type
_entity_poly.pdbx_seq_one_letter_code
_entity_poly.pdbx_strand_id
1 'polypeptide(L)'
;YPAGQTCCGQPAWNSGYRREAAAAARHFIEVFEGAEVIVCPSGSCVHMVRHHYPELFEDDPAMAAKARAVAANTFEFTQYLVDVLGVTDTESRFSGSVTYHDSCHLSRGLGIAMQPRTLLGNVRGLKLIEMRDSDTCCGFGGTFSVNYPEISTAMVDEKIENILATGADGVVGCDISCLMNIEGRLTRRGEKVKVLHIAEILAGLRGGDQ
;
A
#
# COMPACT_ATOMS: atom_id res chain seq x y z
N TYR A 1 -15.08 4.48 10.55
CA TYR A 1 -14.42 5.32 9.51
C TYR A 1 -15.24 6.60 9.32
N PRO A 2 -14.62 7.78 9.12
CA PRO A 2 -15.35 9.04 8.89
C PRO A 2 -16.17 8.95 7.61
N ALA A 3 -17.47 9.27 7.66
CA ALA A 3 -18.37 9.16 6.50
C ALA A 3 -17.98 10.12 5.35
N GLY A 4 -17.30 11.22 5.68
CA GLY A 4 -16.81 12.18 4.69
C GLY A 4 -15.51 11.76 4.01
N GLN A 5 -14.88 10.64 4.35
CA GLN A 5 -13.59 10.27 3.76
C GLN A 5 -13.67 10.09 2.23
N THR A 6 -12.69 10.64 1.52
CA THR A 6 -12.50 10.47 0.07
C THR A 6 -11.10 9.94 -0.24
N CYS A 7 -10.73 9.86 -1.53
CA CYS A 7 -9.39 9.48 -1.98
C CYS A 7 -8.33 10.50 -1.51
N CYS A 8 -7.10 10.04 -1.26
CA CYS A 8 -5.97 10.89 -0.91
C CYS A 8 -5.50 11.84 -2.03
N GLY A 9 -6.00 11.68 -3.27
CA GLY A 9 -5.64 12.55 -4.40
C GLY A 9 -4.38 12.13 -5.17
N GLN A 10 -3.72 11.03 -4.79
CA GLN A 10 -2.49 10.58 -5.44
C GLN A 10 -2.60 10.37 -6.96
N PRO A 11 -3.68 9.77 -7.53
CA PRO A 11 -3.77 9.62 -8.98
C PRO A 11 -3.72 10.96 -9.73
N ALA A 12 -4.42 11.98 -9.22
CA ALA A 12 -4.40 13.32 -9.80
C ALA A 12 -3.00 13.95 -9.71
N TRP A 13 -2.33 13.78 -8.57
CA TRP A 13 -0.94 14.23 -8.37
C TRP A 13 0.02 13.62 -9.39
N ASN A 14 0.00 12.29 -9.54
CA ASN A 14 0.89 11.56 -10.45
C ASN A 14 0.67 11.95 -11.92
N SER A 15 -0.53 12.40 -12.28
CA SER A 15 -0.86 12.87 -13.63
C SER A 15 -0.60 14.37 -13.85
N GLY A 16 -0.09 15.10 -12.84
CA GLY A 16 0.18 16.53 -12.93
C GLY A 16 -1.03 17.44 -12.67
N TYR A 17 -2.19 16.88 -12.32
CA TYR A 17 -3.41 17.62 -11.98
C TYR A 17 -3.34 18.17 -10.55
N ARG A 18 -2.44 19.13 -10.31
CA ARG A 18 -2.16 19.68 -8.97
C ARG A 18 -3.37 20.37 -8.32
N ARG A 19 -4.27 20.98 -9.10
CA ARG A 19 -5.46 21.64 -8.56
C ARG A 19 -6.46 20.62 -8.00
N GLU A 20 -6.67 19.55 -8.73
CA GLU A 20 -7.54 18.43 -8.36
C GLU A 20 -6.96 17.66 -7.17
N ALA A 21 -5.63 17.42 -7.18
CA ALA A 21 -4.93 16.85 -6.04
C ALA A 21 -5.04 17.74 -4.79
N ALA A 22 -4.89 19.06 -4.94
CA ALA A 22 -5.07 20.01 -3.85
C ALA A 22 -6.50 19.99 -3.31
N ALA A 23 -7.53 19.93 -4.17
CA ALA A 23 -8.93 19.85 -3.73
C ALA A 23 -9.18 18.58 -2.89
N ALA A 24 -8.69 17.42 -3.34
CA ALA A 24 -8.78 16.18 -2.56
C ALA A 24 -8.01 16.28 -1.23
N ALA A 25 -6.81 16.87 -1.24
CA ALA A 25 -6.00 17.06 -0.05
C ALA A 25 -6.65 18.01 0.97
N ARG A 26 -7.28 19.13 0.54
CA ARG A 26 -8.01 20.03 1.44
C ARG A 26 -9.14 19.29 2.14
N HIS A 27 -9.93 18.54 1.37
CA HIS A 27 -11.03 17.74 1.92
C HIS A 27 -10.54 16.67 2.90
N PHE A 28 -9.45 15.97 2.58
CA PHE A 28 -8.82 15.01 3.50
C PHE A 28 -8.41 15.71 4.80
N ILE A 29 -7.74 16.86 4.72
CA ILE A 29 -7.34 17.64 5.89
C ILE A 29 -8.56 18.06 6.72
N GLU A 30 -9.61 18.59 6.11
CA GLU A 30 -10.85 18.99 6.81
C GLU A 30 -11.51 17.83 7.55
N VAL A 31 -11.49 16.62 6.98
CA VAL A 31 -12.06 15.42 7.60
C VAL A 31 -11.20 14.91 8.77
N PHE A 32 -9.88 15.05 8.68
CA PHE A 32 -8.94 14.37 9.59
C PHE A 32 -8.13 15.32 10.51
N GLU A 33 -8.21 16.64 10.38
CA GLU A 33 -7.38 17.58 11.17
C GLU A 33 -7.61 17.51 12.68
N GLY A 34 -8.76 17.00 13.12
CA GLY A 34 -9.07 16.76 14.54
C GLY A 34 -8.65 15.37 15.06
N ALA A 35 -8.12 14.49 14.21
CA ALA A 35 -7.72 13.15 14.62
C ALA A 35 -6.35 13.16 15.30
N GLU A 36 -6.24 12.45 16.43
CA GLU A 36 -4.96 12.22 17.11
C GLU A 36 -4.01 11.36 16.27
N VAL A 37 -4.56 10.31 15.65
CA VAL A 37 -3.85 9.37 14.79
C VAL A 37 -4.71 9.01 13.60
N ILE A 38 -4.09 8.95 12.42
CA ILE A 38 -4.68 8.50 11.17
C ILE A 38 -3.90 7.28 10.69
N VAL A 39 -4.53 6.11 10.65
CA VAL A 39 -3.90 4.88 10.15
C VAL A 39 -4.49 4.52 8.81
N CYS A 40 -3.65 4.35 7.79
CA CYS A 40 -4.09 3.98 6.44
C CYS A 40 -3.43 2.65 5.99
N PRO A 41 -4.22 1.67 5.52
CA PRO A 41 -3.71 0.40 5.00
C PRO A 41 -3.27 0.52 3.54
N SER A 42 -2.44 1.52 3.23
CA SER A 42 -1.92 1.76 1.89
C SER A 42 -0.69 2.68 1.95
N GLY A 43 0.48 2.13 1.63
CA GLY A 43 1.73 2.90 1.58
C GLY A 43 1.65 4.09 0.63
N SER A 44 0.96 3.95 -0.51
CA SER A 44 0.80 4.99 -1.51
C SER A 44 -0.03 6.18 -0.99
N CYS A 45 -1.10 5.90 -0.23
CA CYS A 45 -1.92 6.93 0.38
C CYS A 45 -1.15 7.69 1.46
N VAL A 46 -0.45 6.97 2.33
CA VAL A 46 0.36 7.58 3.40
C VAL A 46 1.50 8.41 2.83
N HIS A 47 2.17 7.91 1.80
CA HIS A 47 3.22 8.65 1.09
C HIS A 47 2.68 9.96 0.52
N MET A 48 1.51 9.92 -0.14
CA MET A 48 0.86 11.13 -0.66
C MET A 48 0.58 12.16 0.44
N VAL A 49 -0.02 11.73 1.54
CA VAL A 49 -0.35 12.64 2.66
C VAL A 49 0.92 13.20 3.30
N ARG A 50 1.92 12.37 3.56
CA ARG A 50 3.13 12.76 4.31
C ARG A 50 4.07 13.67 3.52
N HIS A 51 4.26 13.39 2.24
CA HIS A 51 5.27 14.08 1.44
C HIS A 51 4.69 15.16 0.53
N HIS A 52 3.52 14.93 -0.07
CA HIS A 52 3.03 15.80 -1.13
C HIS A 52 1.92 16.79 -0.71
N TYR A 53 1.23 16.57 0.41
CA TYR A 53 0.25 17.56 0.88
C TYR A 53 0.88 18.91 1.21
N PRO A 54 2.03 18.99 1.90
CA PRO A 54 2.69 20.27 2.13
C PRO A 54 3.05 21.00 0.82
N GLU A 55 3.51 20.26 -0.20
CA GLU A 55 3.87 20.79 -1.53
C GLU A 55 2.65 21.32 -2.32
N LEU A 56 1.45 20.84 -2.02
CA LEU A 56 0.22 21.29 -2.67
C LEU A 56 -0.26 22.67 -2.17
N PHE A 57 0.26 23.11 -1.02
CA PHE A 57 -0.19 24.32 -0.33
C PHE A 57 0.94 25.31 -0.05
N GLU A 58 2.05 25.26 -0.78
CA GLU A 58 3.20 26.17 -0.56
C GLU A 58 2.79 27.65 -0.60
N ASP A 59 1.83 28.02 -1.45
CA ASP A 59 1.29 29.38 -1.58
C ASP A 59 0.22 29.74 -0.51
N ASP A 60 -0.14 28.80 0.37
CA ASP A 60 -1.16 28.95 1.41
C ASP A 60 -0.60 28.48 2.77
N PRO A 61 0.10 29.37 3.51
CA PRO A 61 0.82 28.99 4.73
C PRO A 61 -0.07 28.37 5.81
N ALA A 62 -1.33 28.79 5.90
CA ALA A 62 -2.30 28.26 6.86
C ALA A 62 -2.66 26.81 6.53
N MET A 63 -2.95 26.53 5.25
CA MET A 63 -3.23 25.16 4.82
C MET A 63 -1.98 24.28 4.81
N ALA A 64 -0.81 24.82 4.47
CA ALA A 64 0.44 24.09 4.59
C ALA A 64 0.74 23.66 6.03
N ALA A 65 0.41 24.49 7.02
CA ALA A 65 0.55 24.12 8.43
C ALA A 65 -0.39 22.98 8.82
N LYS A 66 -1.66 23.02 8.38
CA LYS A 66 -2.62 21.93 8.59
C LYS A 66 -2.18 20.64 7.89
N ALA A 67 -1.70 20.74 6.66
CA ALA A 67 -1.17 19.62 5.89
C ALA A 67 0.00 18.94 6.61
N ARG A 68 0.94 19.72 7.15
CA ARG A 68 2.06 19.19 7.95
C ARG A 68 1.60 18.51 9.23
N ALA A 69 0.59 19.05 9.92
CA ALA A 69 0.03 18.45 11.13
C ALA A 69 -0.64 17.09 10.83
N VAL A 70 -1.48 17.04 9.79
CA VAL A 70 -2.12 15.80 9.33
C VAL A 70 -1.08 14.78 8.86
N ALA A 71 -0.06 15.22 8.12
CA ALA A 71 1.07 14.39 7.70
C ALA A 71 1.81 13.76 8.89
N ALA A 72 2.09 14.53 9.95
CA ALA A 72 2.78 14.05 11.13
C ALA A 72 1.97 12.98 11.90
N ASN A 73 0.64 13.03 11.83
CA ASN A 73 -0.25 12.10 12.51
C ASN A 73 -0.73 10.94 11.62
N THR A 74 -0.27 10.87 10.35
CA THR A 74 -0.68 9.83 9.41
C THR A 74 0.40 8.74 9.33
N PHE A 75 0.00 7.51 9.63
CA PHE A 75 0.87 6.34 9.66
C PHE A 75 0.36 5.26 8.72
N GLU A 76 1.29 4.50 8.16
CA GLU A 76 0.94 3.27 7.47
C GLU A 76 0.62 2.17 8.49
N PHE A 77 -0.31 1.29 8.14
CA PHE A 77 -0.85 0.27 9.03
C PHE A 77 0.21 -0.60 9.71
N THR A 78 1.14 -1.17 8.95
CA THR A 78 2.21 -2.02 9.53
C THR A 78 3.19 -1.21 10.36
N GLN A 79 3.54 0.00 9.91
CA GLN A 79 4.38 0.94 10.66
C GLN A 79 3.74 1.30 12.00
N TYR A 80 2.45 1.61 12.00
CA TYR A 80 1.75 2.00 13.22
C TYR A 80 1.72 0.86 14.24
N LEU A 81 1.44 -0.37 13.79
CA LEU A 81 1.47 -1.55 14.66
C LEU A 81 2.85 -1.75 15.29
N VAL A 82 3.90 -1.77 14.48
CA VAL A 82 5.24 -2.14 14.95
C VAL A 82 5.93 -0.99 15.68
N ASP A 83 6.00 0.19 15.05
CA ASP A 83 6.86 1.29 15.52
C ASP A 83 6.16 2.17 16.55
N VAL A 84 4.83 2.27 16.51
CA VAL A 84 4.06 3.12 17.44
C VAL A 84 3.46 2.31 18.59
N LEU A 85 2.79 1.19 18.29
CA LEU A 85 2.16 0.36 19.32
C LEU A 85 3.09 -0.72 19.90
N GLY A 86 4.24 -1.00 19.28
CA GLY A 86 5.14 -2.07 19.70
C GLY A 86 4.57 -3.48 19.47
N VAL A 87 3.54 -3.61 18.63
CA VAL A 87 2.86 -4.86 18.33
C VAL A 87 3.57 -5.54 17.16
N THR A 88 4.18 -6.70 17.45
CA THR A 88 4.85 -7.54 16.44
C THR A 88 4.17 -8.88 16.21
N ASP A 89 3.30 -9.32 17.13
CA ASP A 89 2.48 -10.53 17.01
C ASP A 89 1.01 -10.17 17.25
N THR A 90 0.15 -10.46 16.27
CA THR A 90 -1.30 -10.25 16.36
C THR A 90 -2.06 -11.50 16.79
N GLU A 91 -1.34 -12.55 17.19
CA GLU A 91 -1.85 -13.89 17.49
C GLU A 91 -2.61 -14.54 16.32
N SER A 92 -2.40 -14.04 15.11
CA SER A 92 -3.05 -14.54 13.91
C SER A 92 -2.54 -15.93 13.51
N ARG A 93 -3.37 -16.62 12.73
CA ARG A 93 -3.07 -17.93 12.16
C ARG A 93 -3.41 -17.90 10.69
N PHE A 94 -2.48 -18.40 9.88
CA PHE A 94 -2.69 -18.58 8.45
C PHE A 94 -2.02 -19.89 8.05
N SER A 95 -2.73 -20.77 7.36
CA SER A 95 -2.16 -22.03 6.89
C SER A 95 -1.78 -21.89 5.43
N GLY A 96 -0.50 -21.98 5.13
CA GLY A 96 0.01 -21.93 3.76
C GLY A 96 1.27 -21.09 3.65
N SER A 97 1.67 -20.84 2.41
CA SER A 97 2.85 -20.09 2.05
C SER A 97 2.49 -18.83 1.28
N VAL A 98 3.22 -17.75 1.54
CA VAL A 98 3.06 -16.50 0.81
C VAL A 98 4.41 -15.94 0.42
N THR A 99 4.44 -15.19 -0.68
CA THR A 99 5.52 -14.26 -0.99
C THR A 99 5.10 -12.83 -0.72
N TYR A 100 6.06 -11.90 -0.67
CA TYR A 100 5.80 -10.51 -0.30
C TYR A 100 6.26 -9.54 -1.38
N HIS A 101 5.38 -8.60 -1.75
CA HIS A 101 5.68 -7.50 -2.66
C HIS A 101 6.01 -6.21 -1.91
N ASP A 102 7.23 -5.73 -2.08
CA ASP A 102 7.66 -4.42 -1.62
C ASP A 102 7.14 -3.33 -2.57
N SER A 103 6.05 -2.67 -2.17
CA SER A 103 5.57 -1.46 -2.86
C SER A 103 6.62 -0.35 -2.79
N CYS A 104 6.82 0.34 -3.91
CA CYS A 104 7.78 1.44 -4.01
C CYS A 104 7.45 2.62 -3.09
N HIS A 105 6.17 2.96 -2.89
CA HIS A 105 5.79 4.05 -1.99
C HIS A 105 5.99 3.68 -0.53
N LEU A 106 5.80 2.41 -0.18
CA LEU A 106 6.02 1.93 1.18
C LEU A 106 7.52 1.85 1.50
N SER A 107 8.28 1.13 0.68
CA SER A 107 9.70 0.86 0.95
C SER A 107 10.57 2.07 0.64
N ARG A 108 10.57 2.56 -0.60
CA ARG A 108 11.43 3.67 -1.04
C ARG A 108 10.91 5.03 -0.59
N GLY A 109 9.58 5.20 -0.60
CA GLY A 109 8.94 6.46 -0.22
C GLY A 109 8.93 6.69 1.29
N LEU A 110 8.41 5.73 2.05
CA LEU A 110 8.23 5.86 3.51
C LEU A 110 9.36 5.22 4.34
N GLY A 111 10.26 4.45 3.72
CA GLY A 111 11.32 3.73 4.44
C GLY A 111 10.82 2.50 5.20
N ILE A 112 9.60 2.03 4.91
CA ILE A 112 8.95 0.92 5.61
C ILE A 112 9.17 -0.37 4.81
N ALA A 113 10.01 -1.26 5.33
CA ALA A 113 10.38 -2.51 4.64
C ALA A 113 10.35 -3.73 5.58
N MET A 114 10.76 -3.52 6.84
CA MET A 114 10.87 -4.61 7.81
C MET A 114 9.57 -4.84 8.58
N GLN A 115 8.79 -3.80 8.84
CA GLN A 115 7.58 -3.85 9.64
C GLN A 115 6.55 -4.87 9.11
N PRO A 116 6.24 -4.91 7.79
CA PRO A 116 5.37 -5.95 7.22
C PRO A 116 5.93 -7.37 7.43
N ARG A 117 7.25 -7.55 7.24
CA ARG A 117 7.92 -8.84 7.40
C ARG A 117 7.98 -9.31 8.85
N THR A 118 8.20 -8.41 9.80
CA THR A 118 8.13 -8.70 11.24
C THR A 118 6.76 -9.23 11.62
N LEU A 119 5.69 -8.58 11.15
CA LEU A 119 4.32 -9.03 11.40
C LEU A 119 4.05 -10.40 10.75
N LEU A 120 4.38 -10.57 9.47
CA LEU A 120 4.20 -11.84 8.75
C LEU A 120 5.00 -12.98 9.37
N GLY A 121 6.23 -12.73 9.81
CA GLY A 121 7.10 -13.73 10.44
C GLY A 121 6.57 -14.30 11.76
N ASN A 122 5.70 -13.56 12.44
CA ASN A 122 5.06 -14.01 13.69
C ASN A 122 3.69 -14.67 13.48
N VAL A 123 3.16 -14.71 12.25
CA VAL A 123 1.89 -15.37 11.95
C VAL A 123 2.04 -16.89 12.06
N ARG A 124 1.27 -17.51 12.94
CA ARG A 124 1.38 -18.95 13.20
C ARG A 124 0.89 -19.77 12.01
N GLY A 125 1.76 -20.66 11.52
CA GLY A 125 1.48 -21.56 10.39
C GLY A 125 1.76 -20.95 9.01
N LEU A 126 2.13 -19.66 8.96
CA LEU A 126 2.48 -18.98 7.72
C LEU A 126 3.94 -19.28 7.35
N LYS A 127 4.18 -19.64 6.10
CA LYS A 127 5.53 -19.72 5.53
C LYS A 127 5.77 -18.54 4.59
N LEU A 128 6.59 -17.59 4.99
CA LEU A 128 7.04 -16.50 4.10
C LEU A 128 8.17 -17.00 3.18
N ILE A 129 8.01 -16.83 1.87
CA ILE A 129 8.99 -17.17 0.83
C ILE A 129 9.31 -15.88 0.06
N GLU A 130 10.50 -15.32 0.27
CA GLU A 130 10.91 -14.08 -0.41
C GLU A 130 11.06 -14.31 -1.92
N MET A 131 10.46 -13.44 -2.73
CA MET A 131 10.63 -13.46 -4.19
C MET A 131 11.91 -12.73 -4.60
N ARG A 132 12.45 -13.08 -5.78
CA ARG A 132 13.48 -12.27 -6.42
C ARG A 132 12.90 -10.90 -6.80
N ASP A 133 13.71 -9.85 -6.69
CA ASP A 133 13.36 -8.49 -7.11
C ASP A 133 12.02 -8.02 -6.53
N SER A 134 11.77 -8.31 -5.25
CA SER A 134 10.51 -8.04 -4.55
C SER A 134 10.09 -6.56 -4.60
N ASP A 135 11.09 -5.67 -4.66
CA ASP A 135 11.01 -4.20 -4.71
C ASP A 135 10.94 -3.61 -6.14
N THR A 136 11.03 -4.44 -7.18
CA THR A 136 10.70 -4.00 -8.54
C THR A 136 9.23 -3.61 -8.63
N CYS A 137 8.97 -2.46 -9.25
CA CYS A 137 7.65 -1.86 -9.38
C CYS A 137 6.67 -2.81 -10.06
N CYS A 138 5.43 -2.88 -9.55
CA CYS A 138 4.36 -3.71 -10.13
C CYS A 138 3.81 -3.18 -11.46
N GLY A 139 4.23 -2.00 -11.92
CA GLY A 139 3.79 -1.41 -13.20
C GLY A 139 2.49 -0.59 -13.13
N PHE A 140 1.81 -0.50 -11.99
CA PHE A 140 0.51 0.22 -11.92
C PHE A 140 0.66 1.73 -12.20
N GLY A 141 1.39 2.45 -11.34
CA GLY A 141 1.69 3.88 -11.51
C GLY A 141 0.48 4.82 -11.71
N GLY A 142 -0.74 4.40 -11.37
CA GLY A 142 -1.97 5.17 -11.65
C GLY A 142 -2.22 5.27 -13.15
N THR A 143 -2.31 6.49 -13.69
CA THR A 143 -2.53 6.72 -15.14
C THR A 143 -1.40 6.19 -16.02
N PHE A 144 -0.23 5.90 -15.47
CA PHE A 144 0.86 5.25 -16.20
C PHE A 144 0.41 3.95 -16.87
N SER A 145 -0.28 3.07 -16.14
CA SER A 145 -0.79 1.81 -16.69
C SER A 145 -1.82 1.98 -17.81
N VAL A 146 -2.53 3.12 -17.82
CA VAL A 146 -3.51 3.45 -18.87
C VAL A 146 -2.83 4.09 -20.08
N ASN A 147 -1.85 4.97 -19.86
CA ASN A 147 -1.16 5.70 -20.91
C ASN A 147 -0.11 4.83 -21.63
N TYR A 148 0.50 3.89 -20.91
CA TYR A 148 1.57 3.00 -21.40
C TYR A 148 1.26 1.53 -21.08
N PRO A 149 0.14 0.98 -21.59
CA PRO A 149 -0.35 -0.33 -21.20
C PRO A 149 0.64 -1.46 -21.51
N GLU A 150 1.37 -1.37 -22.62
CA GLU A 150 2.37 -2.38 -22.99
C GLU A 150 3.56 -2.41 -22.03
N ILE A 151 4.03 -1.23 -21.58
CA ILE A 151 5.14 -1.12 -20.62
C ILE A 151 4.68 -1.64 -19.25
N SER A 152 3.52 -1.18 -18.79
CA SER A 152 2.90 -1.67 -17.55
C SER A 152 2.74 -3.19 -17.58
N THR A 153 2.28 -3.75 -18.70
CA THR A 153 2.10 -5.20 -18.89
C THR A 153 3.42 -5.95 -18.78
N ALA A 154 4.47 -5.49 -19.46
CA ALA A 154 5.79 -6.10 -19.36
C ALA A 154 6.35 -6.08 -17.92
N MET A 155 6.17 -4.98 -17.20
CA MET A 155 6.60 -4.85 -15.80
C MET A 155 5.85 -5.81 -14.86
N VAL A 156 4.52 -5.87 -14.98
CA VAL A 156 3.73 -6.77 -14.13
C VAL A 156 3.93 -8.24 -14.51
N ASP A 157 4.26 -8.55 -15.77
CA ASP A 157 4.63 -9.90 -16.20
C ASP A 157 5.90 -10.38 -15.52
N GLU A 158 6.96 -9.57 -15.50
CA GLU A 158 8.19 -9.89 -14.78
C GLU A 158 7.93 -10.10 -13.28
N LYS A 159 7.09 -9.25 -12.68
CA LYS A 159 6.65 -9.41 -11.28
C LYS A 159 5.94 -10.74 -11.06
N ILE A 160 5.05 -11.15 -11.98
CA ILE A 160 4.34 -12.43 -11.89
C ILE A 160 5.30 -13.60 -12.03
N GLU A 161 6.26 -13.57 -12.96
CA GLU A 161 7.26 -14.64 -13.06
C GLU A 161 8.02 -14.83 -11.75
N ASN A 162 8.42 -13.74 -11.10
CA ASN A 162 9.07 -13.79 -9.79
C ASN A 162 8.15 -14.33 -8.69
N ILE A 163 6.86 -13.98 -8.71
CA ILE A 163 5.85 -14.54 -7.79
C ILE A 163 5.70 -16.05 -8.00
N LEU A 164 5.49 -16.49 -9.24
CA LEU A 164 5.28 -17.90 -9.59
C LEU A 164 6.52 -18.75 -9.26
N ALA A 165 7.72 -18.21 -9.50
CA ALA A 165 8.98 -18.88 -9.18
C ALA A 165 9.15 -19.20 -7.68
N THR A 166 8.44 -18.49 -6.79
CA THR A 166 8.47 -18.82 -5.36
C THR A 166 7.72 -20.10 -5.01
N GLY A 167 6.77 -20.52 -5.85
CA GLY A 167 5.84 -21.61 -5.56
C GLY A 167 4.92 -21.34 -4.37
N ALA A 168 4.78 -20.08 -3.93
CA ALA A 168 3.91 -19.72 -2.82
C ALA A 168 2.41 -19.78 -3.20
N ASP A 169 1.55 -20.04 -2.22
CA ASP A 169 0.10 -20.11 -2.40
C ASP A 169 -0.53 -18.72 -2.66
N GLY A 170 0.14 -17.66 -2.21
CA GLY A 170 -0.30 -16.28 -2.39
C GLY A 170 0.84 -15.25 -2.42
N VAL A 171 0.52 -14.05 -2.89
CA VAL A 171 1.35 -12.84 -2.80
C VAL A 171 0.66 -11.84 -1.87
N VAL A 172 1.46 -11.26 -0.97
CA VAL A 172 1.01 -10.29 0.03
C VAL A 172 1.61 -8.93 -0.24
N GLY A 173 0.85 -7.87 0.02
CA GLY A 173 1.36 -6.49 -0.01
C GLY A 173 0.58 -5.58 0.94
N CYS A 174 1.08 -4.36 1.08
CA CYS A 174 0.48 -3.30 1.91
C CYS A 174 -0.03 -2.12 1.06
N ASP A 175 -0.22 -2.33 -0.24
CA ASP A 175 -0.62 -1.29 -1.18
C ASP A 175 -1.67 -1.84 -2.15
N ILE A 176 -2.90 -1.40 -1.96
CA ILE A 176 -4.05 -1.92 -2.72
C ILE A 176 -3.90 -1.70 -4.22
N SER A 177 -3.28 -0.59 -4.63
CA SER A 177 -3.06 -0.26 -6.05
C SER A 177 -2.11 -1.25 -6.74
N CYS A 178 -1.06 -1.69 -6.03
CA CYS A 178 -0.15 -2.73 -6.51
C CYS A 178 -0.86 -4.08 -6.58
N LEU A 179 -1.60 -4.44 -5.54
CA LEU A 179 -2.35 -5.69 -5.46
C LEU A 179 -3.38 -5.80 -6.59
N MET A 180 -4.14 -4.73 -6.85
CA MET A 180 -5.10 -4.69 -7.97
C MET A 180 -4.44 -4.96 -9.32
N ASN A 181 -3.27 -4.37 -9.60
CA ASN A 181 -2.58 -4.59 -10.87
C ASN A 181 -2.03 -6.01 -11.02
N ILE A 182 -1.43 -6.54 -9.94
CA ILE A 182 -0.90 -7.89 -9.88
C ILE A 182 -2.03 -8.91 -10.02
N GLU A 183 -3.11 -8.77 -9.27
CA GLU A 183 -4.29 -9.64 -9.31
C GLU A 183 -4.95 -9.64 -10.69
N GLY A 184 -5.13 -8.44 -11.26
CA GLY A 184 -5.71 -8.29 -12.60
C GLY A 184 -4.90 -9.01 -13.67
N ARG A 185 -3.56 -9.00 -13.56
CA ARG A 185 -2.70 -9.71 -14.50
C ARG A 185 -2.62 -11.22 -14.23
N LEU A 186 -2.54 -11.66 -12.97
CA LEU A 186 -2.60 -13.09 -12.61
C LEU A 186 -3.88 -13.74 -13.14
N THR A 187 -5.02 -13.06 -12.95
CA THR A 187 -6.33 -13.51 -13.44
C THR A 187 -6.36 -13.66 -14.95
N ARG A 188 -5.81 -12.68 -15.70
CA ARG A 188 -5.74 -12.75 -17.17
C ARG A 188 -4.84 -13.86 -17.69
N ARG A 189 -3.83 -14.25 -16.91
CA ARG A 189 -2.95 -15.39 -17.23
C ARG A 189 -3.53 -16.74 -16.79
N GLY A 190 -4.64 -16.75 -16.04
CA GLY A 190 -5.24 -17.97 -15.51
C GLY A 190 -4.48 -18.59 -14.33
N GLU A 191 -3.63 -17.80 -13.67
CA GLU A 191 -2.86 -18.24 -12.51
C GLU A 191 -3.73 -18.31 -11.26
N LYS A 192 -3.44 -19.25 -10.35
CA LYS A 192 -4.24 -19.49 -9.14
C LYS A 192 -3.66 -18.87 -7.86
N VAL A 193 -2.59 -18.09 -7.97
CA VAL A 193 -1.95 -17.43 -6.82
C VAL A 193 -2.90 -16.42 -6.22
N LYS A 194 -3.12 -16.50 -4.90
CA LYS A 194 -3.99 -15.56 -4.18
C LYS A 194 -3.30 -14.22 -4.00
N VAL A 195 -4.03 -13.13 -4.15
CA VAL A 195 -3.52 -11.78 -3.84
C VAL A 195 -4.18 -11.33 -2.54
N LEU A 196 -3.37 -11.02 -1.53
CA LEU A 196 -3.84 -10.72 -0.19
C LEU A 196 -3.26 -9.39 0.29
N HIS A 197 -4.08 -8.57 0.91
CA HIS A 197 -3.59 -7.48 1.72
C HIS A 197 -3.10 -8.03 3.07
N ILE A 198 -2.00 -7.49 3.60
CA ILE A 198 -1.44 -7.96 4.90
C ILE A 198 -2.47 -7.93 6.03
N ALA A 199 -3.38 -6.95 6.03
CA ALA A 199 -4.45 -6.84 7.03
C ALA A 199 -5.38 -8.06 7.05
N GLU A 200 -5.60 -8.73 5.91
CA GLU A 200 -6.44 -9.93 5.85
C GLU A 200 -5.77 -11.11 6.59
N ILE A 201 -4.45 -11.26 6.40
CA ILE A 201 -3.66 -12.27 7.10
C ILE A 201 -3.65 -11.99 8.61
N LEU A 202 -3.40 -10.74 9.00
CA LEU A 202 -3.32 -10.35 10.41
C LEU A 202 -4.66 -10.41 11.12
N ALA A 203 -5.78 -10.27 10.40
CA ALA A 203 -7.13 -10.48 10.92
C ALA A 203 -7.50 -11.96 11.06
N GLY A 204 -6.66 -12.89 10.59
CA GLY A 204 -6.94 -14.33 10.62
C GLY A 204 -8.02 -14.77 9.63
N LEU A 205 -8.29 -13.97 8.59
CA LEU A 205 -9.15 -14.39 7.49
C LEU A 205 -8.45 -15.57 6.79
N ARG A 206 -9.11 -16.73 6.81
CA ARG A 206 -8.57 -17.96 6.21
C ARG A 206 -8.36 -17.68 4.73
N GLY A 207 -7.14 -17.93 4.23
CA GLY A 207 -6.82 -17.94 2.81
C GLY A 207 -7.47 -19.12 2.07
N GLY A 208 -8.74 -19.41 2.32
CA GLY A 208 -9.52 -20.53 1.80
C GLY A 208 -11.00 -20.26 2.08
N ASP A 209 -11.77 -20.21 0.99
CA ASP A 209 -13.23 -20.05 0.90
C ASP A 209 -13.77 -18.60 0.92
N GLN A 210 -13.65 -17.94 -0.23
CA GLN A 210 -14.75 -17.22 -0.89
C GLN A 210 -14.91 -17.79 -2.30
#